data_AF-X1DXM6-F1
#
_entry.id   AF-X1DXM6-F1
#
_cell.length_a   1.000
_cell.length_b   1.000
_cell.length_c   1.000
_cell.angle_alpha   90.00
_cell.angle_beta   90.00
_cell.angle_gamma   90.00
#
_symmetry.space_group_name_H-M   'P 1'
#
loop_
_entity.id
_entity.type
_entity.pdbx_description
1 polymer ?
#
loop_
_entity_poly.entity_id
_entity_poly.type
_entity_poly.pdbx_seq_one_letter_code
_entity_poly.pdbx_strand_id
1 'polypeptide(L)'
;SAVCCTYTQKQVILAKDHDTGLDATIFHNDIRAYGKDFERFYQRAEKLDDVRFIRSYVTVSKEDPVTNNVTIRYSTLDDGVKEEEFDLVVLSVGLNPPKNVEGLSKTFDIELNEHGFCKTIPNNPILTSREGVFVSGAFQGPMDIPESVVSASGADALVGQLLNARRGKLSRERVYPEERDTSEEEPKIGVVVCHCGANIGRVVDIPAVVEYASTLPNVTWAGENLFACSTENAQQIADAIAEKGLNRLVLAACTPRTHEPLFRDTCR
;
A
#
# COMPACT_ATOMS: atom_id res chain seq x y z
N SER A 1 -15.04 -11.68 -1.37
CA SER A 1 -14.24 -10.67 -2.08
C SER A 1 -12.73 -10.89 -2.02
N ALA A 2 -12.24 -12.16 -2.03
CA ALA A 2 -10.82 -12.58 -2.12
C ALA A 2 -9.82 -12.09 -1.05
N VAL A 3 -9.84 -10.81 -0.66
CA VAL A 3 -8.80 -10.14 0.12
C VAL A 3 -9.12 -9.98 1.61
N CYS A 4 -10.37 -10.21 2.03
CA CYS A 4 -10.83 -9.88 3.38
C CYS A 4 -10.13 -10.66 4.49
N CYS A 5 -9.91 -11.96 4.34
CA CYS A 5 -9.16 -12.73 5.33
C CYS A 5 -7.75 -12.15 5.53
N THR A 6 -7.02 -11.91 4.45
CA THR A 6 -5.62 -11.46 4.51
C THR A 6 -5.48 -10.04 5.03
N TYR A 7 -6.33 -9.09 4.59
CA TYR A 7 -6.23 -7.74 5.15
C TYR A 7 -6.64 -7.71 6.62
N THR A 8 -7.59 -8.53 7.07
CA THR A 8 -7.99 -8.57 8.48
C THR A 8 -6.86 -9.08 9.35
N GLN A 9 -6.21 -10.18 8.94
CA GLN A 9 -4.98 -10.67 9.57
C GLN A 9 -3.90 -9.58 9.64
N LYS A 10 -3.71 -8.83 8.55
CA LYS A 10 -2.74 -7.73 8.49
C LYS A 10 -3.09 -6.63 9.49
N GLN A 11 -4.34 -6.21 9.57
CA GLN A 11 -4.77 -5.18 10.50
C GLN A 11 -4.62 -5.63 11.95
N VAL A 12 -4.91 -6.89 12.27
CA VAL A 12 -4.70 -7.45 13.62
C VAL A 12 -3.23 -7.46 14.00
N ILE A 13 -2.34 -7.94 13.11
CA ILE A 13 -0.90 -7.93 13.37
C ILE A 13 -0.40 -6.49 13.60
N LEU A 14 -0.80 -5.54 12.75
CA LEU A 14 -0.41 -4.14 12.90
C LEU A 14 -0.96 -3.52 14.19
N ALA A 15 -2.21 -3.79 14.54
CA ALA A 15 -2.81 -3.30 15.77
C ALA A 15 -2.03 -3.82 17.00
N LYS A 16 -1.67 -5.10 17.01
CA LYS A 16 -0.83 -5.71 18.06
C LYS A 16 0.60 -5.15 18.11
N ASP A 17 1.19 -4.82 16.96
CA ASP A 17 2.51 -4.17 16.91
C ASP A 17 2.47 -2.74 17.53
N HIS A 18 1.32 -2.08 17.50
CA HIS A 18 1.12 -0.74 18.08
C HIS A 18 0.63 -0.76 19.54
N ASP A 19 -0.15 -1.79 19.91
CA ASP A 19 -0.67 -1.99 21.26
C ASP A 19 -0.64 -3.48 21.62
N THR A 20 0.30 -3.85 22.49
CA THR A 20 0.47 -5.23 22.94
C THR A 20 -0.68 -5.72 23.82
N GLY A 21 -1.42 -4.81 24.46
CA GLY A 21 -2.53 -5.13 25.38
C GLY A 21 -3.89 -5.29 24.69
N LEU A 22 -3.96 -5.13 23.36
CA LEU A 22 -5.21 -5.21 22.60
C LEU A 22 -5.70 -6.65 22.45
N ASP A 23 -6.91 -7.00 22.85
CA ASP A 23 -7.47 -8.34 22.58
C ASP A 23 -8.20 -8.35 21.23
N ALA A 24 -7.99 -9.40 20.41
CA ALA A 24 -8.62 -9.49 19.09
C ALA A 24 -9.33 -10.82 18.86
N THR A 25 -10.59 -10.74 18.43
CA THR A 25 -11.38 -11.92 18.00
C THR A 25 -11.77 -11.77 16.54
N ILE A 26 -11.38 -12.74 15.72
CA ILE A 26 -11.69 -12.81 14.29
C ILE A 26 -12.75 -13.88 14.07
N PHE A 27 -13.96 -13.44 13.75
CA PHE A 27 -15.03 -14.35 13.31
C PHE A 27 -14.94 -14.61 11.81
N HIS A 28 -14.99 -15.88 11.40
CA HIS A 28 -14.90 -16.27 10.00
C HIS A 28 -15.75 -17.51 9.69
N ASN A 29 -16.10 -17.70 8.42
CA ASN A 29 -16.67 -18.97 7.95
C ASN A 29 -15.56 -19.93 7.50
N ASP A 30 -14.62 -19.41 6.72
CA ASP A 30 -13.44 -20.11 6.23
C ASP A 30 -12.29 -19.11 6.12
N ILE A 31 -11.06 -19.55 6.40
CA ILE A 31 -9.86 -18.75 6.15
C ILE A 31 -9.41 -18.99 4.71
N ARG A 32 -9.40 -17.92 3.91
CA ARG A 32 -8.98 -17.96 2.49
C ARG A 32 -7.60 -17.33 2.33
N ALA A 33 -6.57 -18.12 2.57
CA ALA A 33 -5.17 -17.72 2.52
C ALA A 33 -4.42 -18.38 1.34
N TYR A 34 -4.93 -18.20 0.12
CA TYR A 34 -4.50 -18.97 -1.07
C TYR A 34 -3.24 -18.43 -1.78
N GLY A 35 -2.86 -17.18 -1.51
CA GLY A 35 -1.67 -16.56 -2.10
C GLY A 35 -0.36 -17.13 -1.56
N LYS A 36 0.75 -16.85 -2.25
CA LYS A 36 2.08 -17.25 -1.78
C LYS A 36 2.34 -16.67 -0.38
N ASP A 37 2.73 -17.53 0.54
CA ASP A 37 3.01 -17.20 1.95
C ASP A 37 1.79 -16.68 2.76
N PHE A 38 0.58 -16.65 2.20
CA PHE A 38 -0.60 -16.16 2.93
C PHE A 38 -0.99 -17.08 4.08
N GLU A 39 -0.82 -18.40 3.94
CA GLU A 39 -1.03 -19.35 5.03
C GLU A 39 -0.05 -19.10 6.19
N ARG A 40 1.21 -18.79 5.90
CA ARG A 40 2.19 -18.41 6.94
C ARG A 40 1.80 -17.11 7.62
N PHE A 41 1.21 -16.19 6.87
CA PHE A 41 0.71 -14.93 7.40
C PHE A 41 -0.49 -15.13 8.33
N TYR A 42 -1.43 -16.01 7.98
CA TYR A 42 -2.49 -16.48 8.86
C TYR A 42 -1.93 -17.09 10.15
N GLN A 43 -1.01 -18.06 10.04
CA GLN A 43 -0.38 -18.71 11.19
C GLN A 43 0.38 -17.73 12.07
N ARG A 44 0.96 -16.67 11.50
CA ARG A 44 1.58 -15.58 12.27
C ARG A 44 0.54 -14.85 13.10
N ALA A 45 -0.60 -14.47 12.50
CA ALA A 45 -1.68 -13.79 13.22
C ALA A 45 -2.31 -14.67 14.30
N GLU A 46 -2.51 -15.97 14.02
CA GLU A 46 -3.08 -16.94 14.97
C GLU A 46 -2.19 -17.19 16.18
N LYS A 47 -0.87 -17.08 16.03
CA LYS A 47 0.10 -17.29 17.12
C LYS A 47 0.36 -16.04 17.97
N LEU A 48 -0.27 -14.90 17.66
CA LEU A 48 -0.16 -13.72 18.50
C LEU A 48 -0.91 -13.94 19.81
N ASP A 49 -0.34 -13.44 20.90
CA ASP A 49 -0.99 -13.50 22.22
C ASP A 49 -2.34 -12.76 22.17
N ASP A 50 -3.35 -13.32 22.85
CA ASP A 50 -4.71 -12.77 22.95
C ASP A 50 -5.43 -12.54 21.61
N VAL A 51 -5.05 -13.30 20.57
CA VAL A 51 -5.77 -13.36 19.30
C VAL A 51 -6.53 -14.67 19.18
N ARG A 52 -7.84 -14.60 18.89
CA ARG A 52 -8.72 -15.76 18.70
C ARG A 52 -9.32 -15.79 17.32
N PHE A 53 -9.31 -16.96 16.69
CA PHE A 53 -10.05 -17.23 15.45
C PHE A 53 -11.24 -18.12 15.77
N ILE A 54 -12.45 -17.64 15.48
CA ILE A 54 -13.69 -18.35 15.77
C ILE A 54 -14.44 -18.60 14.46
N ARG A 55 -14.61 -19.88 14.12
CA ARG A 55 -15.39 -20.28 12.96
C ARG A 55 -16.89 -20.17 13.24
N SER A 56 -17.53 -19.09 12.82
CA SER A 56 -18.95 -18.87 13.07
C SER A 56 -19.58 -17.79 12.18
N TYR A 57 -20.89 -17.92 11.94
CA TYR A 57 -21.73 -16.81 11.50
C TYR A 57 -22.12 -15.97 12.71
N VAL A 58 -22.09 -14.66 12.54
CA VAL A 58 -22.31 -13.70 13.62
C VAL A 58 -23.46 -12.77 13.32
N THR A 59 -24.11 -12.27 14.38
CA THR A 59 -25.06 -11.18 14.31
C THR A 59 -24.74 -10.14 15.38
N VAL A 60 -24.88 -8.86 15.05
CA VAL A 60 -24.87 -7.79 16.05
C VAL A 60 -26.16 -7.88 16.86
N SER A 61 -26.05 -8.17 18.15
CA SER A 61 -27.21 -8.39 19.04
C SER A 61 -27.74 -7.05 19.57
N LYS A 62 -26.85 -6.22 20.13
CA LYS A 62 -27.17 -4.90 20.68
C LYS A 62 -25.91 -4.03 20.77
N GLU A 63 -26.14 -2.74 20.93
CA GLU A 63 -25.15 -1.74 21.31
C GLU A 63 -25.57 -1.16 22.67
N ASP A 64 -24.65 -1.08 23.62
CA ASP A 64 -24.91 -0.45 24.91
C ASP A 64 -24.95 1.09 24.74
N PRO A 65 -26.05 1.77 25.10
CA PRO A 65 -26.19 3.21 24.86
C PRO A 65 -25.32 4.10 25.77
N VAL A 66 -24.68 3.53 26.78
CA VAL A 66 -23.81 4.24 27.73
C VAL A 66 -22.34 4.06 27.35
N THR A 67 -21.91 2.82 27.09
CA THR A 67 -20.50 2.53 26.76
C THR A 67 -20.22 2.56 25.25
N ASN A 68 -21.25 2.40 24.41
CA ASN A 68 -21.17 2.11 22.97
C ASN A 68 -20.51 0.76 22.65
N ASN A 69 -20.39 -0.13 23.63
CA ASN A 69 -19.89 -1.47 23.40
C ASN A 69 -20.92 -2.27 22.59
N VAL A 70 -20.42 -3.16 21.72
CA VAL A 70 -21.24 -3.93 20.79
C VAL A 70 -21.22 -5.40 21.21
N THR A 71 -22.40 -5.97 21.43
CA THR A 71 -22.55 -7.41 21.71
C THR A 71 -22.69 -8.19 20.41
N ILE A 72 -21.78 -9.14 20.19
CA ILE A 72 -21.81 -10.08 19.06
C ILE A 72 -22.36 -11.43 19.53
N ARG A 73 -23.38 -11.91 18.82
CA ARG A 73 -23.95 -13.24 19.01
C ARG A 73 -23.42 -14.20 17.94
N TYR A 74 -22.91 -15.35 18.36
CA TYR A 74 -22.31 -16.34 17.46
C TYR A 74 -22.52 -17.77 17.95
N SER A 75 -22.51 -18.73 17.03
CA SER A 75 -22.64 -20.15 17.35
C SER A 75 -21.29 -20.82 17.50
N THR A 76 -21.15 -21.68 18.49
CA THR A 76 -20.00 -22.57 18.69
C THR A 76 -20.40 -24.01 18.42
N LEU A 77 -19.43 -24.88 18.13
CA LEU A 77 -19.71 -26.30 17.87
C LEU A 77 -20.18 -27.03 19.13
N ASP A 78 -19.57 -26.73 20.27
CA ASP A 78 -19.76 -27.51 21.51
C ASP A 78 -20.72 -26.84 22.52
N ASP A 79 -20.68 -25.51 22.63
CA ASP A 79 -21.38 -24.77 23.70
C ASP A 79 -22.65 -24.07 23.22
N GLY A 80 -23.11 -24.37 22.00
CA GLY A 80 -24.27 -23.71 21.40
C GLY A 80 -24.01 -22.23 21.13
N VAL A 81 -24.99 -21.37 21.42
CA VAL A 81 -24.96 -19.94 21.06
C VAL A 81 -24.37 -19.11 22.20
N LYS A 82 -23.34 -18.32 21.90
CA LYS A 82 -22.71 -17.37 22.81
C LYS A 82 -23.02 -15.93 22.43
N GLU A 83 -22.99 -15.06 23.43
CA GLU A 83 -22.96 -13.61 23.27
C GLU A 83 -21.73 -13.07 23.98
N GLU A 84 -21.00 -12.18 23.32
CA GLU A 84 -19.77 -11.58 23.83
C GLU A 84 -19.75 -10.11 23.48
N GLU A 85 -19.33 -9.29 24.44
CA GLU A 85 -19.27 -7.83 24.29
C GLU A 85 -17.86 -7.40 23.85
N PHE A 86 -17.81 -6.44 22.93
CA PHE A 86 -16.58 -5.88 22.38
C PHE A 86 -16.63 -4.36 22.38
N ASP A 87 -15.50 -3.71 22.69
CA ASP A 87 -15.38 -2.25 22.65
C ASP A 87 -15.43 -1.69 21.22
N LEU A 88 -15.03 -2.51 20.22
CA LEU A 88 -15.04 -2.14 18.81
C LEU A 88 -15.31 -3.36 17.92
N VAL A 89 -16.21 -3.20 16.95
CA VAL A 89 -16.48 -4.22 15.93
C VAL A 89 -16.07 -3.69 14.56
N VAL A 90 -15.14 -4.40 13.91
CA VAL A 90 -14.65 -4.06 12.57
C VAL A 90 -15.26 -4.99 11.54
N LEU A 91 -16.09 -4.44 10.64
CA LEU A 91 -16.65 -5.20 9.53
C LEU A 91 -15.62 -5.37 8.42
N SER A 92 -15.24 -6.62 8.14
CA SER A 92 -14.37 -6.97 7.01
C SER A 92 -15.15 -6.92 5.70
N VAL A 93 -15.45 -5.70 5.23
CA VAL A 93 -16.27 -5.45 4.04
C VAL A 93 -15.62 -5.96 2.74
N GLY A 94 -16.48 -6.42 1.84
CA GLY A 94 -16.08 -6.86 0.51
C GLY A 94 -15.83 -5.73 -0.47
N LEU A 95 -15.26 -6.07 -1.62
CA LEU A 95 -15.13 -5.20 -2.78
C LEU A 95 -16.39 -5.30 -3.65
N ASN A 96 -16.92 -4.15 -4.03
CA ASN A 96 -18.01 -3.98 -4.99
C ASN A 96 -17.50 -3.19 -6.22
N PRO A 97 -18.19 -3.27 -7.37
CA PRO A 97 -17.88 -2.43 -8.51
C PRO A 97 -17.94 -0.92 -8.19
N PRO A 98 -17.28 -0.06 -8.99
CA PRO A 98 -17.36 1.39 -8.83
C PRO A 98 -18.81 1.92 -8.88
N LYS A 99 -19.12 2.97 -8.11
CA LYS A 99 -20.48 3.55 -8.05
C LYS A 99 -21.06 3.92 -9.42
N ASN A 100 -20.22 4.40 -10.35
CA ASN A 100 -20.62 4.79 -11.70
C ASN A 100 -20.26 3.73 -12.76
N VAL A 101 -20.47 2.45 -12.44
CA VAL A 101 -20.07 1.36 -13.34
C VAL A 101 -20.84 1.36 -14.66
N GLU A 102 -22.12 1.75 -14.66
CA GLU A 102 -22.90 1.89 -15.89
C GLU A 102 -22.37 3.00 -16.80
N GLY A 103 -21.95 4.14 -16.22
CA GLY A 103 -21.32 5.21 -16.97
C GLY A 103 -20.00 4.75 -17.60
N LEU A 104 -19.19 4.02 -16.83
CA LEU A 104 -17.93 3.45 -17.32
C LEU A 104 -18.17 2.47 -18.49
N SER A 105 -19.13 1.56 -18.33
CA SER A 105 -19.54 0.60 -19.37
C SER A 105 -19.98 1.31 -20.65
N LYS A 106 -20.82 2.36 -20.55
CA LYS A 106 -21.27 3.16 -21.70
C LYS A 106 -20.14 3.95 -22.37
N THR A 107 -19.25 4.57 -21.58
CA THR A 107 -18.14 5.37 -22.11
C THR A 107 -17.16 4.52 -22.90
N PHE A 108 -16.81 3.34 -22.39
CA PHE A 108 -15.86 2.44 -23.03
C PHE A 108 -16.53 1.42 -23.95
N ASP A 109 -17.85 1.36 -23.98
CA ASP A 109 -18.66 0.39 -24.76
C ASP A 109 -18.23 -1.06 -24.46
N ILE A 110 -18.23 -1.41 -23.17
CA ILE A 110 -17.86 -2.72 -22.65
C ILE A 110 -19.01 -3.36 -21.88
N GLU A 111 -19.11 -4.68 -21.93
CA GLU A 111 -20.09 -5.46 -21.19
C GLU A 111 -19.68 -5.65 -19.73
N LEU A 112 -20.69 -5.75 -18.85
CA LEU A 112 -20.52 -6.12 -17.44
C LEU A 112 -21.00 -7.55 -17.21
N ASN A 113 -20.43 -8.23 -16.22
CA ASN A 113 -20.90 -9.53 -15.77
C ASN A 113 -22.10 -9.39 -14.81
N GLU A 114 -22.66 -10.53 -14.37
CA GLU A 114 -23.84 -10.58 -13.48
C GLU A 114 -23.64 -9.90 -12.11
N HIS A 115 -22.39 -9.67 -11.71
CA HIS A 115 -22.03 -8.98 -10.47
C HIS A 115 -21.65 -7.51 -10.68
N GLY A 116 -21.78 -6.99 -11.90
CA GLY A 116 -21.46 -5.62 -12.26
C GLY A 116 -19.97 -5.32 -12.40
N PHE A 117 -19.10 -6.34 -12.46
CA PHE A 117 -17.69 -6.15 -12.83
C PHE A 117 -17.52 -6.21 -14.36
N CYS A 118 -16.36 -5.85 -14.88
CA CYS A 118 -16.07 -5.99 -16.31
C CYS A 118 -16.21 -7.46 -16.73
N LYS A 119 -16.96 -7.71 -17.82
CA LYS A 119 -17.05 -9.04 -18.41
C LYS A 119 -15.76 -9.31 -19.20
N THR A 120 -15.02 -10.31 -18.75
CA THR A 120 -13.74 -10.70 -19.37
C THR A 120 -13.90 -11.94 -20.25
N ILE A 121 -12.90 -12.21 -21.09
CA ILE A 121 -12.85 -13.41 -21.93
C ILE A 121 -12.18 -14.57 -21.15
N PRO A 122 -12.77 -15.78 -21.07
CA PRO A 122 -12.25 -16.86 -20.23
C PRO A 122 -10.79 -17.28 -20.50
N ASN A 123 -10.31 -17.17 -21.74
CA ASN A 123 -8.94 -17.53 -22.10
C ASN A 123 -7.93 -16.39 -21.90
N ASN A 124 -8.40 -15.15 -21.70
CA ASN A 124 -7.57 -14.00 -21.44
C ASN A 124 -8.37 -12.96 -20.63
N PRO A 125 -8.25 -12.96 -19.29
CA PRO A 125 -9.08 -12.13 -18.42
C PRO A 125 -8.80 -10.63 -18.53
N ILE A 126 -7.76 -10.24 -19.28
CA ILE A 126 -7.38 -8.84 -19.52
C ILE A 126 -8.19 -8.24 -20.68
N LEU A 127 -8.71 -9.08 -21.56
CA LEU A 127 -9.55 -8.66 -22.68
C LEU A 127 -10.97 -8.38 -22.20
N THR A 128 -11.52 -7.26 -22.64
CA THR A 128 -12.93 -6.92 -22.47
C THR A 128 -13.76 -7.46 -23.64
N SER A 129 -15.07 -7.21 -23.63
CA SER A 129 -15.94 -7.48 -24.78
C SER A 129 -15.63 -6.63 -26.02
N ARG A 130 -14.82 -5.57 -25.88
CA ARG A 130 -14.49 -4.65 -26.97
C ARG A 130 -13.02 -4.73 -27.35
N GLU A 131 -12.75 -4.95 -28.64
CA GLU A 131 -11.39 -4.98 -29.16
C GLU A 131 -10.68 -3.62 -28.98
N GLY A 132 -9.42 -3.67 -28.57
CA GLY A 132 -8.61 -2.47 -28.27
C GLY A 132 -8.89 -1.85 -26.90
N VAL A 133 -9.86 -2.36 -26.14
CA VAL A 133 -10.12 -1.98 -24.75
C VAL A 133 -9.73 -3.14 -23.83
N PHE A 134 -8.87 -2.83 -22.87
CA PHE A 134 -8.32 -3.78 -21.91
C PHE A 134 -8.76 -3.40 -20.49
N VAL A 135 -8.83 -4.38 -19.60
CA VAL A 135 -9.15 -4.19 -18.19
C VAL A 135 -8.01 -4.72 -17.32
N SER A 136 -7.72 -4.02 -16.22
CA SER A 136 -6.75 -4.47 -15.22
C SER A 136 -7.26 -4.15 -13.81
N GLY A 137 -6.69 -4.83 -12.82
CA GLY A 137 -7.03 -4.66 -11.41
C GLY A 137 -8.45 -5.11 -11.06
N ALA A 138 -8.90 -4.65 -9.90
CA ALA A 138 -10.11 -5.13 -9.22
C ALA A 138 -11.43 -4.91 -9.98
N PHE A 139 -11.41 -4.21 -11.12
CA PHE A 139 -12.60 -4.10 -11.97
C PHE A 139 -12.87 -5.38 -12.79
N GLN A 140 -11.89 -6.28 -12.93
CA GLN A 140 -12.12 -7.67 -13.41
C GLN A 140 -12.92 -8.50 -12.39
N GLY A 141 -12.77 -8.16 -11.11
CA GLY A 141 -13.32 -8.89 -9.98
C GLY A 141 -12.44 -8.67 -8.73
N PRO A 142 -12.92 -9.04 -7.53
CA PRO A 142 -12.15 -8.87 -6.31
C PRO A 142 -10.81 -9.63 -6.37
N MET A 143 -9.69 -8.92 -6.23
CA MET A 143 -8.34 -9.47 -6.30
C MET A 143 -7.37 -8.66 -5.43
N ASP A 144 -6.19 -9.21 -5.17
CA ASP A 144 -5.17 -8.52 -4.37
C ASP A 144 -4.27 -7.57 -5.20
N ILE A 145 -3.32 -6.91 -4.53
CA ILE A 145 -2.38 -5.97 -5.16
C ILE A 145 -1.45 -6.70 -6.15
N PRO A 146 -0.76 -7.80 -5.77
CA PRO A 146 0.04 -8.59 -6.71
C PRO A 146 -0.73 -8.99 -7.98
N GLU A 147 -1.93 -9.54 -7.85
CA GLU A 147 -2.78 -9.94 -8.98
C GLU A 147 -3.15 -8.73 -9.84
N SER A 148 -3.45 -7.59 -9.21
CA SER A 148 -3.71 -6.32 -9.91
C SER A 148 -2.50 -5.87 -10.74
N VAL A 149 -1.30 -5.90 -10.16
CA VAL A 149 -0.04 -5.55 -10.85
C VAL A 149 0.21 -6.47 -12.04
N VAL A 150 0.04 -7.79 -11.86
CA VAL A 150 0.20 -8.77 -12.94
C VAL A 150 -0.77 -8.47 -14.10
N SER A 151 -2.05 -8.22 -13.80
CA SER A 151 -3.02 -7.88 -14.84
C SER A 151 -2.71 -6.55 -15.55
N ALA A 152 -2.18 -5.56 -14.83
CA ALA A 152 -1.75 -4.30 -15.41
C ALA A 152 -0.54 -4.48 -16.34
N SER A 153 0.45 -5.29 -15.95
CA SER A 153 1.59 -5.64 -16.81
C SER A 153 1.14 -6.41 -18.05
N GLY A 154 0.17 -7.31 -17.92
CA GLY A 154 -0.38 -8.02 -19.08
C GLY A 154 -1.17 -7.09 -20.02
N ALA A 155 -1.92 -6.14 -19.48
CA ALA A 155 -2.60 -5.10 -20.27
C ALA A 155 -1.58 -4.24 -21.03
N ASP A 156 -0.50 -3.79 -20.37
CA ASP A 156 0.59 -3.05 -21.00
C ASP A 156 1.23 -3.84 -22.16
N ALA A 157 1.50 -5.13 -21.97
CA ALA A 157 2.05 -5.97 -23.02
C ALA A 157 1.11 -6.08 -24.25
N LEU A 158 -0.20 -6.25 -24.04
CA LEU A 158 -1.19 -6.31 -25.12
C LEU A 158 -1.33 -4.96 -25.84
N VAL A 159 -1.34 -3.86 -25.10
CA VAL A 159 -1.33 -2.51 -25.68
C VAL A 159 -0.03 -2.27 -26.46
N GLY A 160 1.11 -2.70 -25.93
CA GLY A 160 2.40 -2.62 -26.61
C GLY A 160 2.44 -3.40 -27.93
N GLN A 161 1.81 -4.58 -27.98
CA GLN A 161 1.62 -5.33 -29.23
C GLN A 161 0.75 -4.56 -30.22
N LEU A 162 -0.39 -4.02 -29.78
CA LEU A 162 -1.29 -3.21 -30.59
C LEU A 162 -0.60 -1.97 -31.17
N LEU A 163 0.26 -1.32 -30.37
CA LEU A 163 0.96 -0.09 -30.74
C LEU A 163 2.35 -0.31 -31.33
N ASN A 164 2.74 -1.54 -31.67
CA ASN A 164 4.09 -1.88 -32.11
C ASN A 164 4.59 -1.00 -33.27
N ALA A 165 3.71 -0.65 -34.24
CA ALA A 165 4.07 0.20 -35.38
C ALA A 165 4.45 1.66 -35.02
N ARG A 166 4.17 2.09 -33.77
CA ARG A 166 4.49 3.43 -33.23
C ARG A 166 5.67 3.42 -32.26
N ARG A 167 6.28 2.26 -31.98
CA ARG A 167 7.40 2.13 -31.05
C ARG A 167 8.54 3.10 -31.40
N GLY A 168 9.00 3.86 -30.42
CA GLY A 168 10.09 4.84 -30.58
C GLY A 168 9.73 6.13 -31.33
N LYS A 169 8.52 6.26 -31.89
CA LYS A 169 8.11 7.46 -32.66
C LYS A 169 7.61 8.62 -31.79
N LEU A 170 7.30 8.36 -30.53
CA LEU A 170 6.77 9.36 -29.56
C LEU A 170 7.66 9.53 -28.31
N SER A 171 8.73 8.74 -28.19
CA SER A 171 9.71 8.92 -27.12
C SER A 171 10.45 10.24 -27.33
N ARG A 172 10.50 11.07 -26.28
CA ARG A 172 11.32 12.28 -26.21
C ARG A 172 12.38 12.06 -25.16
N GLU A 173 13.60 12.52 -25.42
CA GLU A 173 14.60 12.58 -24.34
C GLU A 173 14.11 13.52 -23.25
N ARG A 174 14.33 13.12 -22.01
CA ARG A 174 14.00 13.95 -20.86
C ARG A 174 15.02 15.08 -20.80
N VAL A 175 14.53 16.31 -20.94
CA VAL A 175 15.36 17.51 -20.80
C VAL A 175 15.43 17.84 -19.31
N TYR A 176 16.63 17.74 -18.74
CA TYR A 176 16.91 18.17 -17.37
C TYR A 176 17.40 19.62 -17.39
N PRO A 177 17.25 20.37 -16.28
CA PRO A 177 17.94 21.65 -16.12
C PRO A 177 19.46 21.47 -16.22
N GLU A 178 20.17 22.53 -16.57
CA GLU A 178 21.63 22.50 -16.62
C GLU A 178 22.19 22.23 -15.21
N GLU A 179 23.04 21.21 -15.10
CA GLU A 179 23.70 20.88 -13.84
C GLU A 179 24.73 21.98 -13.51
N ARG A 180 24.61 22.58 -12.32
CA ARG A 180 25.59 23.53 -11.82
C ARG A 180 26.87 22.80 -11.44
N ASP A 181 28.00 23.24 -12.00
CA ASP A 181 29.31 22.76 -11.54
C ASP A 181 29.61 23.32 -10.15
N THR A 182 29.84 22.41 -9.20
CA THR A 182 30.13 22.71 -7.80
C THR A 182 31.41 22.01 -7.34
N SER A 183 32.29 21.64 -8.28
CA SER A 183 33.56 20.95 -7.99
C SER A 183 34.56 21.83 -7.23
N GLU A 184 34.60 23.12 -7.54
CA GLU A 184 35.48 24.12 -6.92
C GLU A 184 34.85 24.85 -5.72
N GLU A 185 33.63 24.47 -5.33
CA GLU A 185 32.94 25.09 -4.19
C GLU A 185 33.26 24.38 -2.87
N GLU A 186 33.38 25.15 -1.79
CA GLU A 186 33.43 24.58 -0.43
C GLU A 186 32.19 23.69 -0.20
N PRO A 187 32.34 22.47 0.34
CA PRO A 187 31.22 21.58 0.53
C PRO A 187 30.17 22.18 1.46
N LYS A 188 28.93 22.21 1.00
CA LYS A 188 27.72 22.54 1.76
C LYS A 188 26.80 21.34 1.70
N ILE A 189 26.98 20.45 2.67
CA ILE A 189 26.35 19.15 2.71
C ILE A 189 25.00 19.27 3.43
N GLY A 190 23.94 18.82 2.76
CA GLY A 190 22.66 18.51 3.41
C GLY A 190 22.58 17.03 3.77
N VAL A 191 22.07 16.72 4.96
CA VAL A 191 21.80 15.34 5.38
C VAL A 191 20.30 15.17 5.61
N VAL A 192 19.67 14.21 4.94
CA VAL A 192 18.27 13.84 5.15
C VAL A 192 18.21 12.44 5.71
N VAL A 193 17.65 12.29 6.91
CA VAL A 193 17.46 11.00 7.56
C VAL A 193 15.99 10.59 7.41
N CYS A 194 15.73 9.51 6.69
CA CYS A 194 14.37 9.05 6.48
C CYS A 194 13.87 8.24 7.68
N HIS A 195 12.77 8.68 8.27
CA HIS A 195 12.00 7.91 9.23
C HIS A 195 10.92 7.14 8.46
N CYS A 196 11.23 5.94 7.94
CA CYS A 196 10.26 5.11 7.21
C CYS A 196 9.34 4.32 8.17
N GLY A 197 8.65 5.03 9.07
CA GLY A 197 7.88 4.44 10.18
C GLY A 197 8.68 3.39 10.95
N ALA A 198 8.05 2.26 11.27
CA ALA A 198 8.68 1.15 11.99
C ALA A 198 9.80 0.41 11.21
N ASN A 199 9.97 0.66 9.90
CA ASN A 199 11.03 -0.02 9.14
C ASN A 199 12.43 0.49 9.51
N ILE A 200 12.56 1.79 9.79
CA ILE A 200 13.83 2.43 10.17
C ILE A 200 13.75 2.92 11.62
N GLY A 201 12.69 3.64 11.98
CA GLY A 201 12.54 4.27 13.30
C GLY A 201 12.41 3.27 14.47
N ARG A 202 12.13 1.99 14.21
CA ARG A 202 12.14 0.94 15.24
C ARG A 202 13.56 0.54 15.66
N VAL A 203 14.55 0.75 14.80
CA VAL A 203 15.93 0.26 14.99
C VAL A 203 16.91 1.40 15.18
N VAL A 204 16.68 2.52 14.50
CA VAL A 204 17.56 3.70 14.50
C VAL A 204 16.86 4.85 15.21
N ASP A 205 17.56 5.46 16.17
CA ASP A 205 17.16 6.72 16.79
C ASP A 205 17.37 7.87 15.78
N ILE A 206 16.30 8.27 15.10
CA ILE A 206 16.36 9.27 14.04
C ILE A 206 16.81 10.64 14.57
N PRO A 207 16.23 11.18 15.67
CA PRO A 207 16.71 12.43 16.24
C PRO A 207 18.20 12.43 16.58
N ALA A 208 18.70 11.36 17.20
CA ALA A 208 20.13 11.27 17.55
C ALA A 208 21.04 11.25 16.31
N VAL A 209 20.61 10.60 15.21
CA VAL A 209 21.38 10.59 13.95
C VAL A 209 21.38 11.97 13.30
N VAL A 210 20.26 12.70 13.32
CA VAL A 210 20.19 14.08 12.79
C VAL A 210 21.08 15.02 13.61
N GLU A 211 21.05 14.90 14.93
CA GLU A 211 21.91 15.69 15.83
C GLU A 211 23.39 15.39 15.56
N TYR A 212 23.77 14.11 15.51
CA TYR A 212 25.13 13.71 15.17
C TYR A 212 25.56 14.24 13.80
N ALA A 213 24.74 14.08 12.77
CA ALA A 213 25.03 14.54 11.42
C ALA A 213 25.27 16.05 11.37
N SER A 214 24.53 16.84 12.17
CA SER A 214 24.69 18.29 12.26
C SER A 214 26.04 18.73 12.82
N THR A 215 26.76 17.84 13.52
CA THR A 215 28.09 18.14 14.07
C THR A 215 29.23 17.84 13.09
N LEU A 216 28.95 17.19 11.97
CA LEU A 216 29.97 16.75 11.03
C LEU A 216 30.52 17.92 10.19
N PRO A 217 31.81 17.89 9.82
CA PRO A 217 32.41 18.93 8.99
C PRO A 217 31.61 19.13 7.69
N ASN A 218 31.41 20.40 7.33
CA ASN A 218 30.74 20.82 6.10
C ASN A 218 29.25 20.47 5.99
N VAL A 219 28.63 19.89 7.02
CA VAL A 219 27.18 19.72 7.09
C VAL A 219 26.55 21.04 7.51
N THR A 220 25.89 21.71 6.57
CA THR A 220 25.22 23.01 6.80
C THR A 220 23.76 22.87 7.16
N TRP A 221 23.17 21.70 6.92
CA TRP A 221 21.80 21.38 7.26
C TRP A 221 21.64 19.87 7.44
N ALA A 222 20.94 19.46 8.49
CA ALA A 222 20.44 18.11 8.65
C ALA A 222 18.95 18.15 9.01
N GLY A 223 18.17 17.24 8.45
CA GLY A 223 16.74 17.13 8.71
C GLY A 223 16.27 15.69 8.65
N GLU A 224 15.04 15.47 9.11
CA GLU A 224 14.34 14.20 9.00
C GLU A 224 13.05 14.34 8.21
N ASN A 225 12.69 13.29 7.47
CA ASN A 225 11.42 13.21 6.76
C ASN A 225 10.76 11.85 7.01
N LEU A 226 9.46 11.88 7.30
CA LEU A 226 8.64 10.68 7.32
C LEU A 226 8.32 10.26 5.87
N PHE A 227 8.94 9.19 5.38
CA PHE A 227 8.86 8.76 3.97
C PHE A 227 9.46 9.78 2.99
N ALA A 228 10.78 9.94 3.00
CA ALA A 228 11.51 10.84 2.09
C ALA A 228 11.19 10.65 0.58
N CYS A 229 10.74 9.45 0.18
CA CYS A 229 10.36 9.14 -1.20
C CYS A 229 8.94 9.57 -1.61
N SER A 230 8.14 10.12 -0.69
CA SER A 230 6.83 10.67 -1.04
C SER A 230 7.01 11.93 -1.90
N THR A 231 6.03 12.22 -2.77
CA THR A 231 6.09 13.39 -3.65
C THR A 231 6.26 14.70 -2.87
N GLU A 232 5.58 14.82 -1.74
CA GLU A 232 5.66 16.00 -0.87
C GLU A 232 7.04 16.16 -0.23
N ASN A 233 7.61 15.09 0.32
CA ASN A 233 8.92 15.16 0.94
C ASN A 233 10.05 15.31 -0.08
N ALA A 234 9.92 14.70 -1.26
CA ALA A 234 10.85 14.93 -2.35
C ALA A 234 10.88 16.43 -2.72
N GLN A 235 9.72 17.10 -2.76
CA GLN A 235 9.67 18.54 -2.98
C GLN A 235 10.35 19.31 -1.84
N GLN A 236 10.10 18.96 -0.58
CA GLN A 236 10.77 19.60 0.56
C GLN A 236 12.30 19.46 0.51
N ILE A 237 12.81 18.32 0.02
CA ILE A 237 14.24 18.11 -0.18
C ILE A 237 14.76 19.05 -1.27
N ALA A 238 14.06 19.15 -2.41
CA ALA A 238 14.43 20.06 -3.50
C ALA A 238 14.43 21.54 -3.04
N ASP A 239 13.40 21.93 -2.27
CA ASP A 239 13.29 23.27 -1.69
C ASP A 239 14.44 23.55 -0.72
N ALA A 240 14.79 22.59 0.16
CA ALA A 240 15.91 22.72 1.08
C ALA A 240 17.26 22.87 0.34
N ILE A 241 17.47 22.13 -0.77
CA ILE A 241 18.66 22.27 -1.61
C ILE A 241 18.76 23.71 -2.13
N ALA A 242 17.67 24.24 -2.67
CA ALA A 242 17.63 25.59 -3.24
C ALA A 242 17.80 26.68 -2.16
N GLU A 243 17.00 26.62 -1.09
CA GLU A 243 16.96 27.64 -0.03
C GLU A 243 18.25 27.70 0.80
N LYS A 244 18.85 26.54 1.09
CA LYS A 244 20.08 26.46 1.89
C LYS A 244 21.34 26.53 1.02
N GLY A 245 21.20 26.51 -0.31
CA GLY A 245 22.30 26.53 -1.25
C GLY A 245 23.23 25.32 -1.09
N LEU A 246 22.65 24.13 -0.89
CA LEU A 246 23.39 22.89 -0.74
C LEU A 246 24.02 22.50 -2.07
N ASN A 247 25.26 22.01 -2.03
CA ASN A 247 25.95 21.49 -3.21
C ASN A 247 26.27 20.00 -3.12
N ARG A 248 26.03 19.37 -1.97
CA ARG A 248 26.12 17.93 -1.76
C ARG A 248 24.93 17.49 -0.91
N LEU A 249 24.40 16.30 -1.18
CA LEU A 249 23.30 15.74 -0.42
C LEU A 249 23.60 14.30 -0.03
N VAL A 250 23.37 13.97 1.25
CA VAL A 250 23.41 12.62 1.79
C VAL A 250 21.99 12.24 2.20
N LEU A 251 21.42 11.23 1.55
CA LEU A 251 20.15 10.64 1.99
C LEU A 251 20.40 9.33 2.72
N ALA A 252 20.13 9.31 4.02
CA ALA A 252 20.05 8.09 4.81
C ALA A 252 18.64 7.51 4.69
N ALA A 253 18.41 6.73 3.63
CA ALA A 253 17.08 6.24 3.24
C ALA A 253 17.10 4.77 2.76
N CYS A 254 15.98 4.34 2.17
CA CYS A 254 15.78 2.99 1.62
C CYS A 254 16.79 2.64 0.50
N THR A 255 16.81 1.36 0.12
CA THR A 255 17.77 0.80 -0.84
C THR A 255 17.92 1.61 -2.14
N PRO A 256 19.17 1.88 -2.60
CA PRO A 256 19.42 2.65 -3.80
C PRO A 256 18.86 1.98 -5.06
N ARG A 257 18.78 0.64 -5.07
CA ARG A 257 18.24 -0.13 -6.20
C ARG A 257 16.83 0.32 -6.62
N THR A 258 16.02 0.77 -5.68
CA THR A 258 14.64 1.20 -5.96
C THR A 258 14.45 2.70 -5.93
N HIS A 259 15.24 3.45 -5.16
CA HIS A 259 14.99 4.87 -4.91
C HIS A 259 16.10 5.82 -5.40
N GLU A 260 17.27 5.33 -5.79
CA GLU A 260 18.34 6.20 -6.30
C GLU A 260 17.91 7.03 -7.52
N PRO A 261 17.22 6.47 -8.55
CA PRO A 261 16.76 7.27 -9.68
C PRO A 261 15.79 8.38 -9.27
N LEU A 262 14.89 8.09 -8.31
CA LEU A 262 13.95 9.07 -7.78
C LEU A 262 14.69 10.23 -7.12
N PHE A 263 15.61 9.95 -6.19
CA PHE A 263 16.32 11.00 -5.48
C PHE A 263 17.28 11.78 -6.38
N ARG A 264 17.90 11.13 -7.37
CA ARG A 264 18.69 11.83 -8.40
C ARG A 264 17.82 12.78 -9.21
N ASP A 265 16.61 12.38 -9.57
CA ASP A 265 15.64 13.24 -10.24
C ASP A 265 15.17 14.39 -9.34
N THR A 266 15.04 14.17 -8.03
CA THR A 266 14.68 15.21 -7.05
C THR A 266 15.78 16.26 -6.88
N CYS A 267 17.06 15.87 -7.02
CA CYS A 267 18.20 16.77 -6.83
C CYS A 267 18.54 17.60 -8.08
N ARG A 268 17.83 17.40 -9.19
CA ARG A 268 18.04 18.06 -10.48
C ARG A 268 17.00 19.15 -10.68
#